data_AF-A0A6I1HEZ6-F1
#
_entry.id   AF-A0A6I1HEZ6-F1
#
_cell.length_a   1.000
_cell.length_b   1.000
_cell.length_c   1.000
_cell.angle_alpha   90.00
_cell.angle_beta   90.00
_cell.angle_gamma   90.00
#
_symmetry.space_group_name_H-M   'P 1'
#
loop_
_entity.id
_entity.type
_entity.pdbx_description
1 polymer ?
#
loop_
_entity_poly.entity_id
_entity_poly.type
_entity_poly.pdbx_seq_one_letter_code
_entity_poly.pdbx_strand_id
1 'polypeptide(L)' 'MDKEASLALDGTGVAGSVAPAVARRAVQWWLALQGGDATAAQLLAWQRWRAEDGEHERAWQCIEAVSGQLAGIP' A
#
# COMPACT_ATOMS: atom_id res chain seq x y z
N MET A 1 -13.16 -19.55 -24.12
CA MET A 1 -12.05 -19.44 -23.15
C MET A 1 -11.61 -17.99 -23.15
N ASP A 2 -12.50 -17.11 -22.66
CA ASP A 2 -12.43 -15.67 -22.89
C ASP A 2 -12.94 -14.95 -21.63
N LYS A 3 -12.16 -14.99 -20.54
CA LYS A 3 -12.40 -14.15 -19.36
C LYS A 3 -11.14 -13.87 -18.52
N GLU A 4 -9.96 -13.87 -19.14
CA GLU A 4 -8.68 -13.83 -18.40
C GLU A 4 -7.87 -12.54 -18.64
N ALA A 5 -8.31 -11.61 -19.48
CA ALA A 5 -7.43 -10.52 -19.94
C ALA A 5 -7.96 -9.09 -19.76
N SER A 6 -9.21 -8.88 -19.32
CA SER A 6 -9.84 -7.55 -19.47
C SER A 6 -10.37 -6.89 -18.19
N LEU A 7 -10.17 -7.44 -17.00
CA LEU A 7 -10.63 -6.81 -15.75
C LEU A 7 -9.61 -7.02 -14.62
N ALA A 8 -9.12 -5.90 -14.04
CA ALA A 8 -8.37 -5.75 -12.78
C ALA A 8 -7.00 -5.05 -12.85
N LEU A 9 -6.72 -4.25 -13.88
CA LEU A 9 -5.85 -3.08 -13.72
C LEU A 9 -6.63 -1.88 -13.09
N ASP A 10 -7.74 -2.14 -12.40
CA ASP A 10 -8.43 -1.17 -11.54
C ASP A 10 -7.76 -1.01 -10.17
N GLY A 11 -6.51 -1.48 -10.00
CA GLY A 11 -5.63 -1.05 -8.90
C GLY A 11 -5.36 0.46 -8.90
N THR A 12 -5.69 1.15 -9.99
CA THR A 12 -5.49 2.59 -10.17
C THR A 12 -6.65 3.44 -9.60
N GLY A 13 -7.79 2.83 -9.25
CA GLY A 13 -8.96 3.58 -8.75
C GLY A 13 -8.82 4.12 -7.33
N VAL A 14 -8.01 3.47 -6.49
CA VAL A 14 -7.87 3.84 -5.08
C VAL A 14 -6.77 4.88 -4.83
N ALA A 15 -5.74 4.91 -5.70
CA ALA A 15 -4.73 5.98 -5.73
C ALA A 15 -5.30 7.33 -6.20
N GLY A 16 -6.51 7.34 -6.79
CA GLY A 16 -7.23 8.57 -7.12
C GLY A 16 -7.93 9.24 -5.92
N SER A 17 -7.90 8.63 -4.72
CA SER A 17 -8.61 9.14 -3.52
C SER A 17 -7.72 9.75 -2.44
N VAL A 18 -6.40 9.69 -2.58
CA VAL A 18 -5.43 10.24 -1.62
C VAL A 18 -4.39 11.09 -2.33
N ALA A 19 -3.87 12.11 -1.67
CA ALA A 19 -2.89 12.99 -2.29
C ALA A 19 -1.68 12.19 -2.82
N PRO A 20 -1.15 12.51 -4.03
CA PRO A 20 -0.05 11.75 -4.64
C PRO A 20 1.24 11.75 -3.80
N ALA A 21 1.43 12.77 -2.97
CA ALA A 21 2.52 12.81 -2.00
C ALA A 21 2.37 11.75 -0.89
N VAL A 22 1.15 11.56 -0.39
CA VAL A 22 0.80 10.56 0.63
C VAL A 22 0.93 9.15 0.05
N ALA A 23 0.44 8.93 -1.18
CA ALA A 23 0.60 7.66 -1.87
C ALA A 23 2.08 7.25 -2.03
N ARG A 24 2.95 8.20 -2.43
CA ARG A 24 4.41 7.95 -2.48
C ARG A 24 4.99 7.60 -1.12
N ARG A 25 4.54 8.26 -0.05
CA ARG A 25 4.99 7.99 1.31
C ARG A 25 4.60 6.58 1.77
N ALA A 26 3.39 6.14 1.43
CA ALA A 26 2.93 4.77 1.68
C ALA A 26 3.83 3.73 0.97
N VAL A 27 4.17 3.96 -0.30
CA VAL A 27 5.10 3.08 -1.04
C VAL A 27 6.49 3.05 -0.40
N GLN A 28 7.01 4.20 0.06
CA GLN A 28 8.30 4.25 0.77
C GLN A 28 8.29 3.39 2.04
N TRP A 29 7.21 3.44 2.81
CA TRP A 29 7.05 2.58 3.97
C TRP A 29 6.98 1.11 3.59
N TRP A 30 6.23 0.76 2.54
CA TRP A 30 6.14 -0.62 2.09
C TRP A 30 7.50 -1.18 1.70
N LEU A 31 8.29 -0.46 0.91
CA LEU A 31 9.65 -0.85 0.57
C LEU A 31 10.55 -1.00 1.80
N ALA A 32 10.43 -0.10 2.78
CA ALA A 32 11.17 -0.19 4.03
C ALA A 32 10.79 -1.41 4.88
N LEU A 33 9.53 -1.86 4.81
CA LEU A 33 9.03 -3.04 5.54
C LEU A 33 9.29 -4.36 4.80
N GLN A 34 9.36 -4.35 3.46
CA GLN A 34 9.66 -5.55 2.66
C GLN A 34 11.10 -6.06 2.82
N GLY A 35 12.03 -5.23 3.32
CA GLY A 35 13.45 -5.58 3.43
C GLY A 35 13.79 -6.65 4.47
N GLY A 36 12.81 -7.20 5.20
CA GLY A 36 13.02 -8.27 6.20
C GLY A 36 13.70 -7.83 7.52
N ASP A 37 14.33 -6.65 7.54
CA ASP A 37 15.07 -6.10 8.69
C ASP A 37 14.46 -4.79 9.20
N ALA A 38 13.13 -4.65 9.09
CA ALA A 38 12.45 -3.48 9.62
C ALA A 38 12.62 -3.40 11.14
N THR A 39 13.38 -2.41 11.61
CA THR A 39 13.64 -2.21 13.03
C THR A 39 12.36 -1.83 13.79
N ALA A 40 12.32 -2.10 15.09
CA ALA A 40 11.21 -1.68 15.95
C ALA A 40 10.94 -0.16 15.89
N ALA A 41 12.00 0.64 15.69
CA ALA A 41 11.87 2.09 15.51
C ALA A 41 11.15 2.46 14.20
N GLN A 42 11.45 1.75 13.10
CA GLN A 42 10.75 1.94 11.83
C GLN A 42 9.29 1.51 11.90
N LEU A 43 8.99 0.39 12.56
CA LEU A 43 7.62 -0.05 12.79
C LEU A 43 6.82 0.97 13.62
N LEU A 44 7.41 1.53 14.66
CA LEU A 44 6.76 2.56 15.48
C LEU A 44 6.56 3.87 14.70
N ALA A 45 7.55 4.31 13.93
CA ALA A 45 7.45 5.50 13.09
C ALA A 45 6.38 5.34 12.00
N TRP A 46 6.27 4.15 11.40
CA TRP A 46 5.23 3.82 10.44
C TRP A 46 3.82 3.84 11.06
N GLN A 47 3.65 3.22 12.24
CA GLN A 47 2.37 3.25 12.96
C GLN A 47 1.95 4.67 13.34
N ARG A 48 2.91 5.50 13.80
CA ARG A 48 2.65 6.91 14.09
C ARG A 48 2.21 7.66 12.84
N TRP A 49 2.94 7.49 11.73
CA TRP A 49 2.59 8.12 10.46
C TRP A 49 1.18 7.76 10.00
N ARG A 50 0.76 6.49 10.11
CA ARG A 50 -0.61 6.05 9.80
C ARG A 50 -1.67 6.69 10.69
N ALA A 51 -1.37 6.84 11.99
CA ALA A 51 -2.29 7.41 12.96
C ALA A 51 -2.38 8.95 12.91
N GLU A 52 -1.41 9.62 12.28
CA GLU A 52 -1.37 11.08 12.18
C GLU A 52 -2.47 11.65 11.27
N ASP A 53 -2.87 10.94 10.20
CA ASP A 53 -3.86 11.43 9.24
C ASP A 53 -4.70 10.30 8.64
N GLY A 54 -5.99 10.55 8.44
CA GLY A 54 -6.89 9.60 7.76
C GLY A 54 -6.49 9.31 6.31
N GLU A 55 -5.89 10.26 5.59
CA GLU A 55 -5.32 10.03 4.26
C GLU A 55 -4.11 9.09 4.29
N HIS A 56 -3.28 9.16 5.33
CA HIS A 56 -2.13 8.26 5.49
C HIS A 56 -2.59 6.82 5.67
N GLU A 57 -3.59 6.62 6.54
CA GLU A 57 -4.20 5.31 6.76
C GLU A 57 -4.85 4.78 5.49
N ARG A 58 -5.62 5.61 4.77
CA ARG A 58 -6.23 5.22 3.49
C ARG A 58 -5.20 4.82 2.45
N ALA A 59 -4.14 5.60 2.29
CA ALA A 59 -3.06 5.28 1.36
C ALA A 59 -2.35 3.98 1.72
N TRP A 60 -2.18 3.71 3.02
CA TRP A 60 -1.60 2.46 3.48
C TRP A 60 -2.51 1.26 3.19
N GLN A 61 -3.82 1.37 3.43
CA GLN A 61 -4.80 0.32 3.10
C GLN A 61 -4.83 0.00 1.60
N CYS A 62 -4.64 1.00 0.72
CA CYS A 62 -4.49 0.77 -0.72
C CYS A 62 -3.31 -0.16 -1.02
N ILE A 63 -2.16 0.11 -0.40
CA ILE A 63 -0.95 -0.68 -0.61
C ILE A 63 -1.13 -2.09 -0.05
N GLU A 64 -1.74 -2.24 1.13
CA GLU A 64 -2.03 -3.56 1.70
C GLU A 64 -2.93 -4.39 0.78
N ALA A 65 -4.02 -3.81 0.26
CA ALA A 65 -4.92 -4.47 -0.67
C ALA A 65 -4.21 -4.95 -1.95
N VAL A 66 -3.37 -4.09 -2.56
CA VAL A 66 -2.58 -4.44 -3.74
C VAL A 66 -1.54 -5.52 -3.43
N SER A 67 -0.85 -5.41 -2.29
CA SER A 67 0.18 -6.38 -1.89
C SER A 67 -0.40 -7.75 -1.55
N GLY A 68 -1.57 -7.81 -0.90
CA GLY A 68 -2.26 -9.05 -0.58
C GLY A 68 -2.78 -9.77 -1.82
N GLN A 69 -3.23 -9.03 -2.83
CA GLN A 69 -3.66 -9.59 -4.11
C GLN A 69 -2.49 -10.22 -4.89
N LEU A 70 -1.29 -9.64 -4.79
CA LEU A 70 -0.06 -10.18 -5.40
C LEU A 70 0.47 -11.42 -4.64
N ALA A 71 0.38 -11.43 -3.31
CA ALA A 71 0.82 -12.56 -2.48
C ALA A 71 -0.09 -13.80 -2.58
N GLY A 72 -1.32 -13.62 -3.06
CA GLY A 72 -2.32 -14.70 -3.20
C GLY A 72 -2.27 -15.49 -4.52
N ILE A 73 -1.32 -15.20 -5.42
CA ILE A 73 -1.14 -15.98 -6.66
C ILE A 73 -0.12 -17.10 -6.39
N PRO A 74 -0.54 -18.38 -6.39
CA PRO A 74 0.34 -19.54 -6.16
C PRO A 74 1.28 -19.84 -7.34
#